data_AF-A0A316E5Y1-F1
#
_entry.id   AF-A0A316E5Y1-F1
#
_cell.length_a   1.000
_cell.length_b   1.000
_cell.length_c   1.000
_cell.angle_alpha   90.00
_cell.angle_beta   90.00
_cell.angle_gamma   90.00
#
_symmetry.space_group_name_H-M   'P 1'
#
loop_
_entity.id
_entity.type
_entity.pdbx_description
1 polymer ?
#
loop_
_entity_poly.entity_id
_entity_poly.type
_entity_poly.pdbx_seq_one_letter_code
_entity_poly.pdbx_strand_id
1 'polypeptide(L)'
;MQRRKIGIGLLAGFAFGVFILQPLGLSLFLFDRLGDSGHWSSYFLEAFKTVWNVVDVDQILRNLLFGTMGSSLALMVFFRKKIFQLNRQRMDRQTVLELINKGESSRVEFKSSLRWDVRQGRVNKQLELIIAKTIAGFMNTEGGQVAHGCR
;
A
#
# COMPACT_ATOMS: atom_id res chain seq x y z
N MET A 1 1.35 -1.66 24.01
CA MET A 1 2.23 -0.93 23.05
C MET A 1 1.53 -0.55 21.74
N GLN A 2 0.65 -1.38 21.15
CA GLN A 2 -0.01 -1.08 19.86
C GLN A 2 -0.96 0.13 19.86
N ARG A 3 -1.77 0.35 20.92
CA ARG A 3 -2.69 1.50 20.99
C ARG A 3 -1.97 2.86 20.91
N ARG A 4 -0.78 2.98 21.52
CA ARG A 4 0.08 4.17 21.43
C ARG A 4 0.57 4.42 20.00
N LYS A 5 0.95 3.37 19.26
CA LYS A 5 1.39 3.49 17.86
C LYS A 5 0.28 3.98 16.93
N ILE A 6 -0.96 3.55 17.17
CA ILE A 6 -2.14 4.01 16.42
C ILE A 6 -2.43 5.48 16.72
N GLY A 7 -2.41 5.87 18.00
CA GLY A 7 -2.63 7.27 18.40
C GLY A 7 -1.60 8.22 17.76
N ILE A 8 -0.33 7.84 17.75
CA ILE A 8 0.73 8.63 17.09
C ILE A 8 0.48 8.71 15.57
N GLY A 9 0.09 7.61 14.93
CA GLY A 9 -0.23 7.59 13.51
C GLY A 9 -1.43 8.46 13.14
N LEU A 10 -2.45 8.51 14.01
CA LEU A 10 -3.61 9.38 13.85
C LEU A 10 -3.24 10.87 13.96
N LEU A 11 -2.47 11.24 14.98
CA LEU A 11 -2.00 12.62 15.16
C LEU A 11 -1.08 13.05 14.00
N ALA A 12 -0.20 12.15 13.54
CA ALA A 12 0.62 12.39 12.37
C ALA A 12 -0.22 12.55 11.10
N GLY A 13 -1.26 11.73 10.92
CA GLY A 13 -2.21 11.86 9.81
C GLY A 13 -2.99 13.17 9.85
N PHE A 14 -3.42 13.61 11.04
CA PHE A 14 -4.07 14.89 11.25
C PHE A 14 -3.15 16.05 10.87
N ALA A 15 -1.93 16.07 11.40
CA ALA A 15 -0.94 17.09 11.08
C ALA A 15 -0.59 17.09 9.59
N PHE A 16 -0.45 15.92 8.97
CA PHE A 16 -0.21 15.80 7.53
C PHE A 16 -1.37 16.39 6.72
N GLY A 17 -2.62 16.13 7.11
CA GLY A 17 -3.79 16.72 6.46
C GLY A 17 -3.79 18.24 6.49
N VAL A 18 -3.54 18.82 7.67
CA VAL A 18 -3.56 20.28 7.88
C VAL A 18 -2.35 20.97 7.27
N PHE A 19 -1.14 20.44 7.45
CA PHE A 19 0.10 21.14 7.08
C PHE A 19 0.63 20.77 5.69
N ILE A 20 0.12 19.72 5.06
CA ILE A 20 0.55 19.31 3.72
C ILE A 20 -0.62 19.36 2.74
N LEU A 21 -1.69 18.59 2.97
CA LEU A 21 -2.78 18.51 2.00
C LEU A 21 -3.51 19.84 1.80
N GLN A 22 -3.84 20.52 2.89
CA GLN A 22 -4.56 21.79 2.84
C GLN A 22 -3.78 22.92 2.14
N PRO A 23 -2.53 23.27 2.52
CA PRO A 23 -1.80 24.34 1.85
C PRO A 23 -1.45 23.98 0.40
N LEU A 24 -1.22 22.71 0.07
CA LEU A 24 -1.07 22.29 -1.32
C LEU A 24 -2.34 22.56 -2.14
N GLY A 25 -3.51 22.16 -1.64
CA GLY A 25 -4.79 22.40 -2.32
C GLY A 25 -5.09 23.89 -2.50
N LEU A 26 -4.87 24.69 -1.44
CA LEU A 26 -5.03 26.14 -1.49
C LEU A 26 -4.05 26.79 -2.48
N SER A 27 -2.78 26.36 -2.49
CA SER A 27 -1.77 26.91 -3.40
C SER A 27 -2.12 26.67 -4.87
N LEU A 28 -2.62 25.48 -5.19
CA LEU A 28 -3.07 25.13 -6.55
C LEU A 28 -4.32 25.92 -6.93
N PHE A 29 -5.27 26.05 -6.01
CA PHE A 29 -6.48 26.85 -6.24
C PHE A 29 -6.17 28.33 -6.46
N LEU A 30 -5.24 28.91 -5.68
CA LEU A 30 -4.80 30.29 -5.85
C LEU A 30 -4.05 30.49 -7.16
N PHE A 31 -3.18 29.54 -7.53
CA PHE A 31 -2.44 29.55 -8.78
C PHE A 31 -3.38 29.51 -10.00
N ASP A 32 -4.38 28.63 -9.98
CA ASP A 32 -5.38 28.53 -11.04
C ASP A 32 -6.23 29.80 -11.15
N ARG A 33 -6.61 30.39 -10.02
CA ARG A 33 -7.47 31.57 -9.98
C ARG A 33 -6.77 32.87 -10.38
N LEU A 34 -5.50 33.04 -9.98
CA LEU A 34 -4.75 34.29 -10.21
C LEU A 34 -4.00 34.29 -11.56
N GLY A 35 -4.01 33.16 -12.26
CA GLY A 35 -3.29 32.98 -13.51
C GLY A 35 -1.77 33.07 -13.32
N ASP A 36 -1.03 32.78 -14.39
CA ASP A 36 0.43 32.59 -14.46
C ASP A 36 1.27 33.88 -14.19
N SER A 37 0.72 34.83 -13.43
CA SER A 37 1.34 36.11 -13.09
C SER A 37 2.39 36.02 -11.97
N GLY A 38 2.52 34.85 -11.32
CA GLY A 38 3.46 34.61 -10.22
C GLY A 38 4.03 33.20 -10.19
N HIS A 39 5.16 33.03 -9.49
CA HIS A 39 5.76 31.71 -9.25
C HIS A 39 4.93 30.91 -8.24
N TRP A 40 4.56 29.66 -8.55
CA TRP A 40 3.75 28.80 -7.66
C TRP A 40 4.22 28.77 -6.19
N SER A 41 5.53 28.88 -5.95
CA SER A 41 6.13 28.93 -4.60
C SER A 41 5.60 30.08 -3.72
N SER A 42 5.26 31.24 -4.28
CA SER A 42 4.74 32.35 -3.47
C SER A 42 3.34 32.03 -2.93
N TYR A 43 2.47 31.50 -3.78
CA TYR A 43 1.13 31.05 -3.39
C TYR A 43 1.18 29.91 -2.38
N PHE A 44 2.19 29.04 -2.47
CA PHE A 44 2.40 28.00 -1.46
C PHE A 44 2.77 28.57 -0.09
N LEU A 45 3.69 29.54 -0.04
CA LEU A 45 4.06 30.20 1.23
C LEU A 45 2.89 31.01 1.81
N GLU A 46 2.10 31.67 0.96
CA GLU A 46 0.89 32.37 1.37
C GLU A 46 -0.15 31.40 1.93
N ALA A 47 -0.41 30.29 1.25
CA ALA A 47 -1.31 29.24 1.74
C ALA A 47 -0.86 28.71 3.10
N PHE A 48 0.45 28.54 3.32
CA PHE A 48 0.98 28.10 4.61
C PHE A 48 0.76 29.13 5.72
N LYS A 49 0.92 30.43 5.42
CA LYS A 49 0.61 31.52 6.36
C LYS A 49 -0.88 31.55 6.72
N THR A 50 -1.76 31.32 5.76
CA THR A 50 -3.21 31.21 6.01
C THR A 50 -3.54 30.04 6.93
N VAL A 51 -2.90 28.88 6.73
CA VAL A 51 -3.08 27.70 7.59
C VAL A 51 -2.66 27.98 9.04
N TRP A 52 -1.59 28.75 9.23
CA TRP A 52 -1.08 29.12 10.56
C TRP A 52 -1.95 30.13 11.30
N ASN A 53 -2.73 30.95 10.57
CA ASN A 53 -3.51 32.03 11.15
C ASN A 53 -4.92 31.55 11.54
N VAL A 54 -5.07 30.98 12.73
CA VAL A 54 -6.28 30.27 13.20
C VAL A 54 -7.28 31.20 13.91
N VAL A 55 -7.36 32.47 13.51
CA VAL A 55 -8.25 33.44 14.18
C VAL A 55 -9.71 33.27 13.73
N ASP A 56 -9.94 32.82 12.50
CA ASP A 56 -11.28 32.71 11.91
C ASP A 56 -11.92 31.33 12.10
N VAL A 57 -13.24 31.31 12.35
CA VAL A 57 -14.04 30.08 12.49
C VAL A 57 -13.97 29.22 11.22
N ASP A 58 -14.00 29.85 10.04
CA ASP A 58 -13.88 29.14 8.76
C ASP A 58 -12.54 28.43 8.63
N GLN A 59 -11.46 29.03 9.16
CA GLN A 59 -10.12 28.44 9.12
C GLN A 59 -10.03 27.25 10.08
N ILE A 60 -10.63 27.36 11.28
CA ILE A 60 -10.76 26.24 12.22
C ILE A 60 -11.51 25.08 11.58
N LEU A 61 -12.64 25.35 10.91
CA LEU A 61 -13.45 24.33 10.27
C LEU A 61 -12.69 23.64 9.14
N ARG A 62 -11.99 24.40 8.28
CA ARG A 62 -11.14 23.84 7.21
C ARG A 62 -10.03 22.96 7.77
N ASN A 63 -9.31 23.43 8.78
CA ASN A 63 -8.26 22.64 9.43
C ASN A 63 -8.82 21.33 10.00
N LEU A 64 -10.01 21.36 10.60
CA LEU A 64 -10.65 20.16 11.13
C LEU A 64 -11.07 19.18 10.02
N LEU A 65 -11.60 19.67 8.90
CA LEU A 65 -11.93 18.84 7.73
C LEU A 65 -10.70 18.17 7.13
N PHE A 66 -9.64 18.94 6.84
CA PHE A 66 -8.41 18.38 6.26
C PHE A 66 -7.67 17.46 7.24
N GLY A 67 -7.67 17.79 8.53
CA GLY A 67 -7.07 16.96 9.57
C GLY A 67 -7.81 15.63 9.78
N THR A 68 -9.14 15.63 9.77
CA THR A 68 -9.93 14.39 9.85
C THR A 68 -9.76 13.53 8.60
N MET A 69 -9.69 14.15 7.41
CA MET A 69 -9.39 13.45 6.17
C MET A 69 -8.00 12.79 6.21
N GLY A 70 -6.97 13.51 6.66
CA GLY A 70 -5.62 12.96 6.84
C GLY A 70 -5.56 11.83 7.88
N SER A 71 -6.31 11.95 8.97
CA SER A 71 -6.44 10.89 10.00
C SER A 71 -7.14 9.64 9.45
N SER A 72 -8.19 9.80 8.65
CA SER A 72 -8.89 8.70 7.98
C SER A 72 -7.95 7.94 7.03
N LEU A 73 -7.14 8.67 6.26
CA LEU A 73 -6.12 8.06 5.39
C LEU A 73 -5.10 7.23 6.20
N ALA A 74 -4.63 7.77 7.33
CA ALA A 74 -3.70 7.07 8.21
C ALA A 74 -4.31 5.79 8.80
N LEU A 75 -5.59 5.81 9.17
CA LEU A 75 -6.34 4.63 9.58
C LEU A 75 -6.44 3.61 8.45
N MET A 76 -6.79 4.03 7.24
CA MET A 76 -6.90 3.15 6.08
C MET A 76 -5.59 2.38 5.83
N VAL A 77 -4.45 3.07 5.85
CA VAL A 77 -3.13 2.45 5.70
C VAL A 77 -2.84 1.48 6.84
N PHE A 78 -3.19 1.83 8.07
CA PHE A 78 -3.02 0.97 9.23
C PHE A 78 -3.87 -0.31 9.12
N PHE A 79 -5.16 -0.19 8.78
CA PHE A 79 -6.05 -1.32 8.58
C PHE A 79 -5.55 -2.24 7.47
N ARG A 80 -5.10 -1.68 6.34
CA ARG A 80 -4.53 -2.46 5.24
C ARG A 80 -3.29 -3.26 5.70
N LYS A 81 -2.37 -2.63 6.43
CA LYS A 81 -1.20 -3.32 7.00
C LYS A 81 -1.60 -4.42 7.98
N LYS A 82 -2.59 -4.15 8.85
CA LYS A 82 -3.08 -5.12 9.83
C LYS A 82 -3.74 -6.32 9.16
N ILE A 83 -4.60 -6.09 8.17
CA ILE A 83 -5.24 -7.16 7.38
C ILE A 83 -4.17 -8.02 6.69
N PHE A 84 -3.18 -7.39 6.06
CA PHE A 84 -2.09 -8.11 5.41
C PHE A 84 -1.27 -8.95 6.39
N GLN A 85 -0.97 -8.42 7.57
CA GLN A 85 -0.26 -9.17 8.63
C GLN A 85 -1.06 -10.37 9.13
N LEU A 86 -2.38 -10.22 9.32
CA LEU A 86 -3.25 -11.32 9.74
C LEU A 86 -3.30 -12.42 8.65
N ASN A 87 -3.39 -12.04 7.38
CA ASN A 87 -3.32 -13.01 6.28
C ASN A 87 -1.95 -13.68 6.17
N ARG A 88 -0.85 -12.95 6.42
CA ARG A 88 0.51 -13.51 6.44
C ARG A 88 0.69 -14.56 7.54
N GLN A 89 0.13 -14.33 8.73
CA GLN A 89 0.25 -15.25 9.87
C GLN A 89 -0.54 -16.56 9.70
N ARG A 90 -1.56 -16.61 8.82
CA ARG A 90 -2.25 -17.86 8.48
C ARG A 90 -1.41 -18.82 7.65
N MET A 91 -0.36 -18.33 6.97
CA MET A 91 0.62 -19.18 6.30
C MET A 91 1.66 -19.65 7.32
N ASP A 92 1.23 -20.48 8.26
CA ASP A 92 2.11 -21.06 9.27
C ASP A 92 2.87 -22.26 8.69
N ARG A 93 4.01 -22.61 9.32
CA ARG A 93 4.85 -23.74 8.92
C ARG A 93 4.06 -25.05 8.87
N GLN A 94 3.06 -25.20 9.74
CA GLN A 94 2.12 -26.32 9.74
C GLN A 94 1.30 -26.39 8.45
N THR A 95 0.80 -25.26 7.93
CA THR A 95 0.06 -25.21 6.67
C THR A 95 0.91 -25.62 5.48
N VAL A 96 2.19 -25.25 5.47
CA VAL A 96 3.14 -25.66 4.42
C VAL A 96 3.41 -27.17 4.49
N LEU A 97 3.62 -27.72 5.68
CA LEU A 97 3.81 -29.16 5.87
C LEU A 97 2.54 -29.97 5.49
N GLU A 98 1.36 -29.46 5.82
CA GLU A 98 0.08 -30.04 5.39
C GLU A 98 -0.08 -30.02 3.87
N LEU A 99 0.32 -28.92 3.21
CA LEU A 99 0.33 -28.84 1.74
C LEU A 99 1.28 -29.87 1.13
N ILE A 100 2.48 -30.03 1.68
CA ILE A 100 3.45 -31.04 1.23
C ILE A 100 2.90 -32.45 1.42
N ASN A 101 2.28 -32.74 2.58
CA ASN A 101 1.69 -34.04 2.87
C ASN A 101 0.49 -34.37 1.96
N LYS A 102 -0.28 -33.36 1.53
CA LYS A 102 -1.41 -33.56 0.60
C LYS A 102 -0.98 -33.78 -0.85
N GLY A 103 0.26 -33.41 -1.21
CA GLY A 103 0.79 -33.59 -2.55
C GLY A 103 0.16 -32.67 -3.61
N GLU A 104 0.51 -32.90 -4.88
CA GLU A 104 -0.01 -32.11 -6.01
C GLU A 104 -1.51 -32.33 -6.19
N SER A 105 -2.23 -31.26 -6.52
CA SER A 105 -3.66 -31.28 -6.79
C SER A 105 -4.03 -30.28 -7.88
N SER A 106 -5.29 -30.28 -8.32
CA SER A 106 -5.80 -29.31 -9.30
C SER A 106 -5.64 -27.84 -8.86
N ARG A 107 -5.38 -27.58 -7.57
CA ARG A 107 -5.16 -26.25 -7.00
C ARG A 107 -3.76 -26.04 -6.41
N VAL A 108 -2.88 -27.04 -6.43
CA VAL A 108 -1.53 -26.97 -5.85
C VAL A 108 -0.53 -27.67 -6.76
N GLU A 109 0.44 -26.93 -7.30
CA GLU A 109 1.51 -27.48 -8.14
C GLU A 109 2.87 -27.23 -7.49
N PHE A 110 3.69 -28.30 -7.36
CA PHE A 110 5.02 -28.21 -6.77
C PHE A 110 6.08 -28.12 -7.88
N LYS A 111 6.97 -27.13 -7.79
CA LYS A 111 8.12 -26.98 -8.67
C LYS A 111 9.41 -26.93 -7.86
N SER A 112 10.49 -27.48 -8.38
CA SER A 112 11.80 -27.40 -7.71
C SER A 112 12.42 -26.00 -7.81
N SER A 113 12.12 -25.26 -8.88
CA SER A 113 12.59 -23.89 -9.08
C SER A 113 11.65 -23.10 -10.00
N LEU A 114 11.75 -21.76 -9.98
CA LEU A 114 10.95 -20.91 -10.85
C LEU A 114 11.62 -20.58 -12.21
N ARG A 115 12.94 -20.49 -12.25
CA ARG A 115 13.69 -20.08 -13.44
C ARG A 115 15.02 -20.81 -13.63
N TRP A 116 15.44 -21.58 -12.62
CA TRP A 116 16.76 -22.18 -12.56
C TRP A 116 16.69 -23.67 -12.87
N ASP A 117 17.27 -24.09 -13.99
CA ASP A 117 17.34 -25.50 -14.29
C ASP A 117 18.39 -26.16 -13.39
N VAL A 118 17.94 -26.94 -12.41
CA VAL A 118 18.80 -27.59 -11.43
C VAL A 118 19.71 -28.63 -12.09
N ARG A 119 19.32 -29.21 -13.23
CA ARG A 119 20.15 -30.17 -13.95
C ARG A 119 21.21 -29.49 -14.81
N GLN A 120 20.87 -28.36 -15.43
CA GLN A 120 21.78 -27.63 -16.32
C GLN A 120 22.58 -26.53 -15.61
N GLY A 121 22.28 -26.24 -14.34
CA GLY A 121 22.98 -25.21 -13.56
C GLY A 121 22.89 -23.81 -14.16
N ARG A 122 21.78 -23.49 -14.86
CA ARG A 122 21.60 -22.20 -15.55
C ARG A 122 20.16 -21.73 -15.55
N VAL A 123 19.95 -20.44 -15.80
CA VAL A 123 18.62 -19.87 -16.02
C VAL A 123 18.04 -20.43 -17.32
N ASN A 124 16.83 -20.98 -17.25
CA ASN A 124 16.13 -21.56 -18.38
C ASN A 124 14.81 -20.82 -18.63
N LYS A 125 14.75 -20.05 -19.72
CA LYS A 125 13.56 -19.28 -20.12
C LYS A 125 12.35 -20.16 -20.47
N GLN A 126 12.57 -21.43 -20.83
CA GLN A 126 11.47 -22.36 -21.09
C GLN A 126 10.76 -22.74 -19.78
N LEU A 127 11.50 -22.89 -18.67
CA LEU A 127 10.89 -23.12 -17.35
C LEU A 127 10.02 -21.93 -16.94
N GLU A 128 10.50 -20.71 -17.17
CA GLU A 128 9.73 -19.48 -16.91
C GLU A 128 8.40 -19.48 -17.68
N LEU A 129 8.41 -19.88 -18.96
CA LEU A 129 7.20 -19.98 -19.77
C LEU A 129 6.24 -21.07 -19.26
N ILE A 130 6.75 -22.22 -18.82
CA ILE A 130 5.92 -23.30 -18.25
C ILE A 130 5.22 -22.82 -16.99
N ILE A 131 5.92 -22.12 -16.11
CA ILE A 131 5.32 -21.58 -14.88
C ILE A 131 4.31 -20.48 -15.17
N ALA A 132 4.58 -19.61 -16.15
CA ALA A 132 3.61 -18.62 -16.58
C ALA A 132 2.31 -19.29 -17.08
N LYS A 133 2.40 -20.42 -17.79
CA LYS A 133 1.23 -21.21 -18.21
C LYS A 133 0.48 -21.80 -17.01
N THR A 134 1.18 -22.34 -16.02
CA THR A 134 0.56 -22.82 -14.77
C THR A 134 -0.20 -21.69 -14.07
N ILE A 135 0.42 -20.52 -13.91
CA ILE A 135 -0.21 -19.36 -13.26
C ILE A 135 -1.46 -18.92 -14.04
N ALA A 136 -1.35 -18.83 -15.37
CA ALA A 136 -2.50 -18.53 -16.24
C ALA A 136 -3.61 -19.59 -16.12
N GLY A 137 -3.25 -20.87 -16.01
CA GLY A 137 -4.19 -21.97 -15.77
C GLY A 137 -4.94 -21.83 -14.45
N PHE A 138 -4.25 -21.44 -13.37
CA PHE A 138 -4.90 -21.15 -12.09
C PHE A 138 -5.77 -19.91 -12.14
N MET A 139 -5.35 -18.85 -12.83
CA MET A 139 -6.16 -17.64 -13.02
C MET A 139 -7.45 -17.90 -13.81
N ASN A 140 -7.42 -18.88 -14.72
CA ASN A 140 -8.57 -19.27 -15.55
C ASN A 140 -9.49 -20.31 -14.89
N THR A 141 -9.13 -20.81 -13.71
CA THR A 141 -9.92 -21.78 -12.94
C THR A 141 -10.26 -21.19 -11.57
N GLU A 142 -10.49 -22.00 -10.54
CA GLU A 142 -10.86 -21.53 -9.19
C GLU A 142 -9.67 -20.99 -8.38
N GLY A 143 -8.58 -20.60 -9.05
CA GLY A 143 -7.31 -20.23 -8.44
C GLY A 143 -6.44 -21.45 -8.09
N GLY A 144 -5.25 -21.17 -7.55
CA GLY A 144 -4.30 -22.20 -7.16
C GLY A 144 -3.01 -21.63 -6.60
N GLN A 145 -2.16 -22.51 -6.08
CA GLN A 145 -0.88 -22.19 -5.46
C GLN A 145 0.25 -22.90 -6.19
N VAL A 146 1.29 -22.16 -6.57
CA VAL A 146 2.56 -22.73 -7.05
C VAL A 146 3.56 -22.64 -5.91
N ALA A 147 4.00 -23.79 -5.39
CA ALA A 147 5.04 -23.87 -4.37
C ALA A 147 6.38 -24.23 -5.03
N HIS A 148 7.45 -23.50 -4.69
CA HIS A 148 8.77 -23.72 -5.28
C HIS A 148 9.84 -24.12 -4.23
N GLY A 149 10.82 -24.93 -4.62
CA GLY A 149 11.91 -25.37 -3.73
C GLY A 149 11.59 -26.64 -2.93
N CYS A 150 10.50 -27.33 -3.26
CA CYS A 150 10.21 -28.67 -2.78
C CYS A 150 10.95 -29.68 -3.67
N ARG A 151 11.67 -30.62 -3.05
CA ARG A 151 12.38 -31.72 -3.72
C ARG A 151 12.08 -33.03 -3.01
#